data_AF-A0A3M7J1H1-F1
#
_entry.id   AF-A0A3M7J1H1-F1
#
_cell.length_a   1.000
_cell.length_b   1.000
_cell.length_c   1.000
_cell.angle_alpha   90.00
_cell.angle_beta   90.00
_cell.angle_gamma   90.00
#
_symmetry.space_group_name_H-M   'P 1'
#
loop_
_entity.id
_entity.type
_entity.pdbx_description
1 polymer ?
#
loop_
_entity_poly.entity_id
_entity_poly.type
_entity_poly.pdbx_seq_one_letter_code
_entity_poly.pdbx_strand_id
1 'polypeptide(L)'
;MTFNVEVIGCYWDDEKGQWLVKLRESKPGQEPREFEDYCDLLLHCTGILNASSIQTVPAMQPFAKHMDIFVRTGVWFVQIANNFGQNKEYDEKERDEFRHNPKALVAHAKDIEDQVNGLWGMFYSDTEAQQMGQEMFRQRMSEFIKDKRLLDGFTPKFGIGCRRVTPGDPYMEAIQKENVDVHFTPVTSCTEKGVVGEDGVEREVDTIVCATGFDVSYKPRFPLVGKNGVDLKEKWKVCPESYLGLAIPDFPNLLTYIGPTWPVENGSVMGPLHSVSDYAVQMVKKMQNENIKSWVPKQDITDQFNAHVQEWVKHTVWKDDCRSWYKDNDTGRVNAVWPGSSMHYQQVISQPRYEDFEIQYNDKNIWAFLGMGYTVENRQGPKEADCSPYLNINNIDPKWYEATGGDVNRLKEQQNHVNAR
;
A
#
# COMPACT_ATOMS: atom_id res chain seq x y z
N MET A 1 -5.41 19.38 6.79
CA MET A 1 -4.15 18.76 7.26
C MET A 1 -3.53 19.68 8.29
N THR A 2 -3.21 19.14 9.46
CA THR A 2 -2.55 19.87 10.54
C THR A 2 -1.17 19.27 10.73
N PHE A 3 -0.13 20.03 10.43
CA PHE A 3 1.26 19.57 10.54
C PHE A 3 1.79 19.80 11.96
N ASN A 4 2.91 19.15 12.30
CA ASN A 4 3.53 19.20 13.63
C ASN A 4 2.63 18.69 14.76
N VAL A 5 1.70 17.80 14.43
CA VAL A 5 0.80 17.13 15.37
C VAL A 5 0.96 15.63 15.21
N GLU A 6 1.23 14.93 16.30
CA GLU A 6 1.26 13.47 16.35
C GLU A 6 0.04 12.92 17.09
N VAL A 7 -0.43 11.74 16.66
CA VAL A 7 -1.43 10.97 17.39
C VAL A 7 -0.73 10.18 18.49
N ILE A 8 -1.19 10.35 19.74
CA ILE A 8 -0.63 9.69 20.93
C ILE A 8 -1.58 8.65 21.54
N GLY A 9 -2.78 8.50 20.99
CA GLY A 9 -3.70 7.40 21.30
C GLY A 9 -5.06 7.58 20.64
N CYS A 10 -5.73 6.48 20.29
CA CYS A 10 -7.16 6.51 19.94
C CYS A 10 -7.94 5.46 20.73
N TYR A 11 -9.13 5.85 21.18
CA TYR A 11 -9.97 5.06 22.06
C TYR A 11 -11.40 5.09 21.55
N TRP A 12 -11.98 3.93 21.29
CA TRP A 12 -13.35 3.80 20.84
C TRP A 12 -14.34 4.09 21.98
N ASP A 13 -15.37 4.89 21.71
CA ASP A 13 -16.49 5.17 22.60
C ASP A 13 -17.75 4.48 22.05
N ASP A 14 -18.14 3.36 22.65
CA ASP A 14 -19.30 2.58 22.25
C ASP A 14 -20.63 3.32 22.42
N GLU A 15 -20.74 4.26 23.36
CA GLU A 15 -21.97 5.03 23.58
C GLU A 15 -22.16 6.06 22.48
N LYS A 16 -21.08 6.76 22.10
CA LYS A 16 -21.12 7.78 21.04
C LYS A 16 -21.00 7.21 19.64
N GLY A 17 -20.36 6.05 19.47
CA GLY A 17 -20.03 5.52 18.15
C GLY A 17 -18.91 6.30 17.46
N GLN A 18 -17.95 6.81 18.26
CA GLN A 18 -16.89 7.69 17.80
C GLN A 18 -15.55 7.28 18.40
N TRP A 19 -14.47 7.67 17.73
CA TRP A 19 -13.12 7.60 18.27
C TRP A 19 -12.79 8.89 19.02
N LEU A 20 -12.35 8.76 20.26
CA LEU A 20 -11.57 9.79 20.95
C LEU A 20 -10.13 9.69 20.45
N VAL A 21 -9.59 10.79 19.92
CA VAL A 21 -8.22 10.89 19.43
C VAL A 21 -7.42 11.84 20.32
N LYS A 22 -6.36 11.34 20.95
CA LYS A 22 -5.41 12.13 21.71
C LYS A 22 -4.27 12.56 20.82
N LEU A 23 -3.97 13.86 20.84
CA LEU A 23 -3.03 14.51 19.92
C LEU A 23 -1.99 15.29 20.73
N ARG A 24 -0.77 15.37 20.20
CA ARG A 24 0.30 16.23 20.71
C ARG A 24 0.84 17.13 19.60
N GLU A 25 0.70 18.43 19.78
CA GLU A 25 1.32 19.45 18.92
C GLU A 25 2.70 19.83 19.44
N SER A 26 3.71 19.78 18.58
CA SER A 26 5.10 20.14 18.90
C SER A 26 5.60 21.23 17.97
N LYS A 27 5.84 22.45 18.49
CA LYS A 27 6.38 23.58 17.72
C LYS A 27 7.79 23.94 18.19
N PRO A 28 8.71 24.32 17.28
CA PRO A 28 10.05 24.75 17.69
C PRO A 28 9.99 25.89 18.72
N GLY A 29 10.66 25.70 19.86
CA GLY A 29 10.74 26.69 20.94
C GLY A 29 9.47 26.86 21.79
N GLN A 30 8.50 25.95 21.67
CA GLN A 30 7.30 25.91 22.52
C GLN A 30 7.19 24.54 23.21
N GLU A 31 6.67 24.53 24.44
CA GLU A 31 6.34 23.28 25.13
C GLU A 31 5.26 22.51 24.36
N PRO A 32 5.37 21.17 24.25
CA PRO A 32 4.36 20.37 23.57
C PRO A 32 2.98 20.55 24.20
N ARG A 33 1.95 20.72 23.36
CA ARG A 33 0.56 20.85 23.79
C ARG A 33 -0.20 19.57 23.46
N GLU A 34 -0.77 18.94 24.48
CA GLU A 34 -1.68 17.81 24.30
C GLU A 34 -3.14 18.28 24.30
N PHE A 35 -3.96 17.68 23.43
CA PHE A 35 -5.39 17.96 23.33
C PHE A 35 -6.14 16.75 22.75
N GLU A 36 -7.46 16.79 22.83
CA GLU A 36 -8.36 15.73 22.39
C GLU A 36 -9.21 16.20 21.21
N ASP A 37 -9.51 15.29 20.30
CA ASP A 37 -10.44 15.46 19.19
C ASP A 37 -11.31 14.19 19.02
N TYR A 38 -12.35 14.26 18.20
CA TYR A 38 -13.26 13.14 17.97
C TYR A 38 -13.51 12.93 16.48
N CYS A 39 -13.64 11.67 16.06
CA CYS A 39 -14.05 11.35 14.70
C CYS A 39 -15.00 10.16 14.62
N ASP A 40 -15.93 10.19 13.67
CA ASP A 40 -16.82 9.05 13.37
C ASP A 40 -16.08 7.95 12.61
N LEU A 41 -15.11 8.31 11.77
CA LEU A 41 -14.28 7.40 10.97
C LEU A 41 -12.80 7.69 11.22
N LEU A 42 -12.04 6.65 11.57
CA LEU A 42 -10.60 6.71 11.73
C LEU A 42 -9.93 6.06 10.51
N LEU A 43 -9.10 6.83 9.80
CA LEU A 43 -8.26 6.32 8.71
C LEU A 43 -6.83 6.18 9.23
N HIS A 44 -6.31 4.97 9.21
CA HIS A 44 -4.95 4.67 9.67
C HIS A 44 -4.08 4.26 8.48
N CYS A 45 -2.88 4.82 8.38
CA CYS A 45 -1.91 4.42 7.37
C CYS A 45 -0.53 4.40 8.01
N THR A 46 0.07 3.21 8.08
CA THR A 46 1.47 3.04 8.49
C THR A 46 2.31 2.79 7.25
N GLY A 47 3.02 3.82 6.80
CA GLY A 47 3.95 3.69 5.69
C GLY A 47 5.18 2.88 6.08
N ILE A 48 5.42 1.78 5.36
CA ILE A 48 6.71 1.09 5.34
C ILE A 48 7.47 1.62 4.12
N LEU A 49 8.02 2.83 4.23
CA LEU A 49 9.01 3.32 3.25
C LEU A 49 10.30 2.54 3.47
N ASN A 50 11.10 2.20 2.46
CA ASN A 50 12.37 1.48 2.68
C ASN A 50 13.56 2.45 2.58
N ALA A 51 14.53 2.36 3.49
CA ALA A 51 15.83 2.99 3.35
C ALA A 51 16.84 1.87 3.11
N SER A 52 17.15 1.62 1.84
CA SER A 52 18.04 0.51 1.45
C SER A 52 19.46 1.01 1.21
N SER A 53 20.45 0.22 1.64
CA SER A 53 21.85 0.45 1.27
C SER A 53 22.05 0.51 -0.25
N ILE A 54 21.20 -0.19 -1.00
CA ILE A 54 21.22 -0.21 -2.47
C ILE A 54 21.07 1.19 -3.06
N GLN A 55 20.30 2.07 -2.40
CA GLN A 55 20.04 3.42 -2.88
C GLN A 55 21.07 4.43 -2.38
N THR A 56 21.62 4.24 -1.18
CA THR A 56 22.50 5.23 -0.54
C THR A 56 23.98 5.01 -0.85
N VAL A 57 24.43 3.76 -0.94
CA VAL A 57 25.84 3.42 -1.19
C VAL A 57 26.38 4.07 -2.47
N PRO A 58 25.69 4.05 -3.63
CA PRO A 58 26.23 4.66 -4.85
C PRO A 58 26.49 6.16 -4.72
N ALA A 59 25.67 6.87 -3.92
CA ALA A 59 25.82 8.29 -3.69
C ALA A 59 26.88 8.62 -2.63
N MET A 60 27.14 7.72 -1.68
CA MET A 60 28.13 7.91 -0.61
C MET A 60 29.54 7.47 -1.02
N GLN A 61 29.66 6.36 -1.76
CA GLN A 61 30.92 5.72 -2.12
C GLN A 61 31.95 6.68 -2.74
N PRO A 62 31.60 7.62 -3.64
CA PRO A 62 32.57 8.54 -4.24
C PRO A 62 33.22 9.52 -3.25
N PHE A 63 32.61 9.75 -2.09
CA PHE A 63 33.07 10.71 -1.08
C PHE A 63 33.73 10.04 0.13
N ALA A 64 33.58 8.73 0.28
CA ALA A 64 34.18 7.97 1.37
C ALA A 64 35.62 7.57 1.02
N LYS A 65 36.55 7.73 1.97
CA LYS A 65 37.94 7.24 1.81
C LYS A 65 37.98 5.71 1.72
N HIS A 66 37.13 5.05 2.51
CA HIS A 66 36.92 3.61 2.56
C HIS A 66 35.47 3.35 3.00
N MET A 67 34.88 2.24 2.57
CA MET A 67 33.52 1.86 2.94
C MET A 67 33.39 0.35 3.15
N ASP A 68 33.03 -0.05 4.36
CA ASP A 68 32.66 -1.42 4.71
C ASP A 68 31.15 -1.62 4.60
N ILE A 69 30.72 -2.64 3.86
CA ILE A 69 29.31 -3.00 3.68
C ILE A 69 29.05 -4.39 4.24
N PHE A 70 28.21 -4.48 5.26
CA PHE A 70 27.81 -5.76 5.84
C PHE A 70 26.52 -6.29 5.20
N VAL A 71 26.59 -7.47 4.59
CA VAL A 71 25.49 -8.11 3.86
C VAL A 71 25.16 -9.44 4.50
N ARG A 72 23.96 -9.55 5.06
CA ARG A 72 23.46 -10.82 5.65
C ARG A 72 22.92 -11.79 4.62
N THR A 73 22.26 -11.27 3.59
CA THR A 73 21.50 -12.08 2.64
C THR A 73 21.44 -11.36 1.32
N GLY A 74 21.86 -12.04 0.25
CA GLY A 74 21.77 -11.55 -1.13
C GLY A 74 20.37 -11.16 -1.57
N VAL A 75 20.30 -10.43 -2.67
CA VAL A 75 19.06 -9.90 -3.26
C VAL A 75 19.11 -10.00 -4.78
N TRP A 76 17.94 -10.07 -5.40
CA TRP A 76 17.83 -9.97 -6.85
C TRP A 76 17.94 -8.50 -7.28
N PHE A 77 18.96 -8.16 -8.05
CA PHE A 77 19.05 -6.87 -8.74
C PHE A 77 18.29 -6.96 -10.06
N VAL A 78 17.22 -6.18 -10.18
CA VAL A 78 16.29 -6.25 -11.31
C VAL A 78 16.22 -4.92 -12.06
N GLN A 79 15.57 -4.92 -13.22
CA GLN A 79 15.12 -3.70 -13.89
C GLN A 79 13.59 -3.71 -13.89
N ILE A 80 12.96 -2.62 -13.47
CA ILE A 80 11.49 -2.52 -13.43
C ILE A 80 11.07 -1.21 -14.08
N ALA A 81 10.12 -1.25 -15.01
CA ALA A 81 9.56 -0.06 -15.66
C ALA A 81 10.62 0.89 -16.24
N ASN A 82 11.64 0.35 -16.92
CA ASN A 82 12.82 1.07 -17.40
C ASN A 82 13.61 1.85 -16.32
N ASN A 83 13.43 1.48 -15.06
CA ASN A 83 14.24 1.95 -13.95
C ASN A 83 15.36 0.95 -13.65
N PHE A 84 16.58 1.46 -13.65
CA PHE A 84 17.82 0.71 -13.46
C PHE A 84 18.47 0.97 -12.08
N GLY A 85 17.83 1.75 -11.21
CA GLY A 85 18.40 2.26 -9.96
C GLY A 85 18.58 3.78 -9.95
N GLN A 86 18.27 4.44 -11.08
CA GLN A 86 18.16 5.89 -11.21
C GLN A 86 16.84 6.24 -11.89
N ASN A 87 16.21 7.31 -11.42
CA ASN A 87 14.99 7.81 -12.06
C ASN A 87 15.33 8.42 -13.43
N LYS A 88 14.47 8.19 -14.41
CA LYS A 88 14.57 8.86 -15.71
C LYS A 88 14.45 10.38 -15.52
N GLU A 89 15.45 11.11 -16.00
CA GLU A 89 15.32 12.55 -16.21
C GLU A 89 14.54 12.79 -17.52
N TYR A 90 13.50 13.62 -17.44
CA TYR A 90 12.71 14.01 -18.61
C TYR A 90 13.24 15.31 -19.18
N ASP A 91 13.54 15.33 -20.48
CA ASP A 91 14.03 16.55 -21.13
C ASP A 91 12.91 17.60 -21.28
N GLU A 92 13.26 18.85 -21.64
CA GLU A 92 12.25 19.92 -21.79
C GLU A 92 11.21 19.59 -22.87
N LYS A 93 11.57 18.82 -23.91
CA LYS A 93 10.64 18.46 -24.99
C LYS A 93 9.60 17.46 -24.49
N GLU A 94 10.02 16.42 -23.76
CA GLU A 94 9.12 15.46 -23.11
C GLU A 94 8.22 16.17 -22.10
N ARG A 95 8.79 17.08 -21.30
CA ARG A 95 8.02 17.88 -20.33
C ARG A 95 6.99 18.78 -21.01
N ASP A 96 7.35 19.41 -22.13
CA ASP A 96 6.42 20.23 -22.91
C ASP A 96 5.33 19.40 -23.58
N GLU A 97 5.64 18.20 -24.10
CA GLU A 97 4.62 17.29 -24.61
C GLU A 97 3.61 16.93 -23.51
N PHE A 98 4.07 16.57 -22.31
CA PHE A 98 3.18 16.24 -21.21
C PHE A 98 2.34 17.43 -20.71
N ARG A 99 2.88 18.66 -20.76
CA ARG A 99 2.14 19.89 -20.41
C ARG A 99 0.99 20.16 -21.39
N HIS A 100 1.19 19.92 -22.68
CA HIS A 100 0.25 20.31 -23.74
C HIS A 100 -0.59 19.17 -24.30
N ASN A 101 -0.22 17.92 -24.01
CA ASN A 101 -0.92 16.72 -24.44
C ASN A 101 -1.19 15.77 -23.26
N PRO A 102 -2.28 16.01 -22.49
CA PRO A 102 -2.64 15.15 -21.36
C PRO A 102 -2.82 13.67 -21.73
N LYS A 103 -3.18 13.36 -22.98
CA LYS A 103 -3.28 11.96 -23.44
C LYS A 103 -1.90 11.28 -23.47
N ALA A 104 -0.85 12.00 -23.90
CA ALA A 104 0.51 11.50 -23.88
C ALA A 104 1.00 11.27 -22.44
N LEU A 105 0.71 12.19 -21.52
CA LEU A 105 1.04 12.03 -20.10
C LEU A 105 0.35 10.78 -19.50
N VAL A 106 -0.95 10.59 -19.77
CA VAL A 106 -1.69 9.42 -19.31
C VAL A 106 -1.14 8.14 -19.94
N ALA A 107 -0.89 8.13 -21.25
CA ALA A 107 -0.32 6.96 -21.92
C ALA A 107 1.04 6.57 -21.33
N HIS A 108 1.89 7.54 -21.05
CA HIS A 108 3.19 7.34 -20.40
C HIS A 108 3.05 6.76 -18.98
N ALA A 109 2.16 7.32 -18.15
CA ALA A 109 1.90 6.78 -16.82
C ALA A 109 1.34 5.35 -16.86
N LYS A 110 0.46 5.05 -17.83
CA LYS A 110 -0.09 3.71 -18.04
C LYS A 110 0.97 2.72 -18.49
N ASP A 111 1.89 3.11 -19.36
CA ASP A 111 3.01 2.23 -19.77
C ASP A 111 3.88 1.80 -18.57
N ILE A 112 4.14 2.70 -17.62
CA ILE A 112 4.84 2.36 -16.37
C ILE A 112 4.02 1.40 -15.52
N GLU A 113 2.73 1.70 -15.31
CA GLU A 113 1.81 0.85 -14.55
C GLU A 113 1.65 -0.54 -15.18
N ASP A 114 1.53 -0.64 -16.50
CA ASP A 114 1.38 -1.89 -17.25
C ASP A 114 2.63 -2.77 -17.10
N GLN A 115 3.82 -2.17 -17.13
CA GLN A 115 5.07 -2.89 -16.86
C GLN A 115 5.13 -3.44 -15.43
N VAL A 116 4.74 -2.65 -14.42
CA VAL A 116 4.78 -3.09 -13.01
C VAL A 116 3.71 -4.14 -12.74
N ASN A 117 2.47 -3.91 -13.14
CA ASN A 117 1.36 -4.84 -12.92
C ASN A 117 1.51 -6.12 -13.76
N GLY A 118 2.16 -6.03 -14.92
CA GLY A 118 2.47 -7.18 -15.78
C GLY A 118 3.42 -8.21 -15.16
N LEU A 119 4.19 -7.83 -14.13
CA LEU A 119 5.08 -8.76 -13.41
C LEU A 119 4.33 -9.77 -12.53
N TRP A 120 3.02 -9.59 -12.30
CA TRP A 120 2.23 -10.36 -11.35
C TRP A 120 2.42 -11.89 -11.45
N GLY A 121 2.44 -12.43 -12.67
CA GLY A 121 2.58 -13.87 -12.89
C GLY A 121 3.89 -14.48 -12.39
N MET A 122 4.95 -13.66 -12.23
CA MET A 122 6.28 -14.11 -11.80
C MET A 122 6.32 -14.56 -10.33
N PHE A 123 5.36 -14.12 -9.51
CA PHE A 123 5.36 -14.42 -8.07
C PHE A 123 4.77 -15.80 -7.72
N TYR A 124 4.29 -16.55 -8.70
CA TYR A 124 3.93 -17.95 -8.50
C TYR A 124 5.16 -18.85 -8.58
N SER A 125 5.33 -19.70 -7.57
CA SER A 125 6.44 -20.66 -7.53
C SER A 125 6.28 -21.70 -8.63
N ASP A 126 7.40 -22.32 -9.00
CA ASP A 126 7.44 -23.49 -9.88
C ASP A 126 6.87 -23.25 -11.29
N THR A 127 6.75 -21.98 -11.71
CA THR A 127 6.32 -21.58 -13.06
C THR A 127 7.51 -21.39 -14.00
N GLU A 128 7.31 -21.60 -15.31
CA GLU A 128 8.31 -21.31 -16.34
C GLU A 128 8.75 -19.83 -16.31
N ALA A 129 7.79 -18.92 -16.14
CA ALA A 129 8.07 -17.49 -16.03
C ALA A 129 9.04 -17.17 -14.90
N GLN A 130 8.87 -17.82 -13.74
CA GLN A 130 9.75 -17.60 -12.60
C GLN A 130 11.14 -18.22 -12.80
N GLN A 131 11.23 -19.39 -13.43
CA GLN A 131 12.53 -20.02 -13.76
C GLN A 131 13.31 -19.19 -14.78
N MET A 132 12.64 -18.74 -15.85
CA MET A 132 13.22 -17.87 -16.87
C MET A 132 13.65 -16.52 -16.30
N GLY A 133 12.83 -15.94 -15.41
CA GLY A 133 13.18 -14.71 -14.70
C GLY A 133 14.45 -14.87 -13.86
N GLN A 134 14.56 -15.97 -13.10
CA GLN A 134 15.75 -16.24 -12.30
C GLN A 134 17.00 -16.40 -13.16
N GLU A 135 16.91 -17.11 -14.29
CA GLU A 135 18.03 -17.27 -15.20
C GLU A 135 18.45 -15.93 -15.81
N MET A 136 17.49 -15.15 -16.30
CA MET A 136 17.72 -13.82 -16.84
C MET A 136 18.44 -12.91 -15.83
N PHE A 137 17.97 -12.85 -14.59
CA PHE A 137 18.60 -12.00 -13.58
C PHE A 137 19.93 -12.55 -13.07
N ARG A 138 20.14 -13.87 -13.03
CA ARG A 138 21.48 -14.44 -12.76
C ARG A 138 22.47 -14.04 -13.85
N GLN A 139 22.09 -14.19 -15.12
CA GLN A 139 22.92 -13.77 -16.23
C GLN A 139 23.24 -12.28 -16.14
N ARG A 140 22.22 -11.43 -15.96
CA ARG A 140 22.41 -9.98 -15.78
C ARG A 140 23.36 -9.64 -14.63
N MET A 141 23.18 -10.26 -13.46
CA MET A 141 24.07 -10.05 -12.32
C MET A 141 25.51 -10.45 -12.65
N SER A 142 25.74 -11.55 -13.39
CA SER A 142 27.08 -11.96 -13.83
C SER A 142 27.70 -11.03 -14.89
N GLU A 143 26.85 -10.36 -15.69
CA GLU A 143 27.28 -9.34 -16.64
C GLU A 143 27.74 -8.05 -15.96
N PHE A 144 27.20 -7.70 -14.79
CA PHE A 144 27.59 -6.53 -14.00
C PHE A 144 28.68 -6.83 -12.97
N ILE A 145 28.52 -7.90 -12.18
CA ILE A 145 29.41 -8.26 -11.07
C ILE A 145 30.49 -9.20 -11.57
N LYS A 146 31.72 -8.67 -11.71
CA LYS A 146 32.89 -9.39 -12.23
C LYS A 146 33.65 -10.16 -11.16
N ASP A 147 33.62 -9.68 -9.92
CA ASP A 147 34.17 -10.42 -8.78
C ASP A 147 33.26 -11.62 -8.46
N LYS A 148 33.80 -12.84 -8.61
CA LYS A 148 33.11 -14.10 -8.32
C LYS A 148 32.64 -14.19 -6.86
N ARG A 149 33.41 -13.69 -5.90
CA ARG A 149 33.03 -13.69 -4.47
C ARG A 149 31.80 -12.83 -4.23
N LEU A 150 31.74 -11.66 -4.88
CA LEU A 150 30.59 -10.78 -4.78
C LEU A 150 29.37 -11.38 -5.48
N LEU A 151 29.55 -11.92 -6.69
CA LEU A 151 28.46 -12.56 -7.44
C LEU A 151 27.86 -13.72 -6.63
N ASP A 152 28.68 -14.66 -6.17
CA ASP A 152 28.22 -15.81 -5.37
C ASP A 152 27.53 -15.38 -4.07
N GLY A 153 28.01 -14.31 -3.42
CA GLY A 153 27.43 -13.81 -2.17
C GLY A 153 26.12 -13.04 -2.33
N PHE A 154 25.93 -12.33 -3.46
CA PHE A 154 24.68 -11.62 -3.75
C PHE A 154 23.62 -12.46 -4.42
N THR A 155 23.99 -13.51 -5.19
CA THR A 155 23.04 -14.35 -5.92
C THR A 155 22.11 -15.13 -4.96
N PRO A 156 20.80 -14.85 -4.96
CA PRO A 156 19.87 -15.51 -4.04
C PRO A 156 19.60 -16.98 -4.37
N LYS A 157 19.20 -17.73 -3.33
CA LYS A 157 18.74 -19.13 -3.43
C LYS A 157 17.21 -19.28 -3.38
N PHE A 158 16.49 -18.16 -3.29
CA PHE A 158 15.03 -18.08 -3.23
C PHE A 158 14.48 -17.42 -4.50
N GLY A 159 13.19 -17.62 -4.79
CA GLY A 159 12.52 -17.06 -5.95
C GLY A 159 12.48 -15.53 -5.95
N ILE A 160 12.42 -14.94 -7.14
CA ILE A 160 12.25 -13.50 -7.34
C ILE A 160 10.93 -13.06 -6.71
N GLY A 161 10.97 -12.04 -5.85
CA GLY A 161 9.79 -11.54 -5.12
C GLY A 161 9.63 -12.08 -3.70
N CYS A 162 10.37 -13.12 -3.29
CA CYS A 162 10.38 -13.53 -1.87
C CYS A 162 10.81 -12.37 -0.95
N ARG A 163 11.72 -11.53 -1.47
CA ARG A 163 12.06 -10.20 -0.96
C ARG A 163 11.80 -9.16 -2.05
N ARG A 164 11.61 -7.90 -1.62
CA ARG A 164 11.37 -6.78 -2.53
C ARG A 164 12.49 -6.71 -3.57
N VAL A 165 12.10 -6.82 -4.82
CA VAL A 165 13.02 -6.65 -5.95
C VAL A 165 13.44 -5.19 -6.02
N THR A 166 14.73 -4.93 -6.24
CA THR A 166 15.27 -3.57 -6.19
C THR A 166 16.11 -3.28 -7.44
N PRO A 167 15.81 -2.19 -8.17
CA PRO A 167 16.72 -1.67 -9.18
C PRO A 167 18.04 -1.22 -8.56
N GLY A 168 19.17 -1.70 -9.10
CA GLY A 168 20.44 -1.62 -8.38
C GLY A 168 21.68 -1.59 -9.25
N ASP A 169 21.61 -1.17 -10.51
CA ASP A 169 22.79 -1.08 -11.38
C ASP A 169 23.89 -0.21 -10.75
N PRO A 170 23.62 1.02 -10.24
CA PRO A 170 24.66 1.83 -9.60
C PRO A 170 25.26 1.16 -8.36
N TYR A 171 24.49 0.32 -7.66
CA TYR A 171 24.99 -0.43 -6.52
C TYR A 171 25.92 -1.55 -6.92
N MET A 172 25.58 -2.32 -7.96
CA MET A 172 26.44 -3.36 -8.51
C MET A 172 27.79 -2.78 -9.00
N GLU A 173 27.79 -1.55 -9.50
CA GLU A 173 29.03 -0.83 -9.84
C GLU A 173 29.81 -0.36 -8.60
N ALA A 174 29.12 0.20 -7.61
CA ALA A 174 29.74 0.77 -6.41
C ALA A 174 30.44 -0.29 -5.54
N ILE A 175 29.83 -1.48 -5.36
CA ILE A 175 30.38 -2.55 -4.51
C ILE A 175 31.69 -3.16 -5.03
N GLN A 176 32.09 -2.83 -6.26
CA GLN A 176 33.29 -3.33 -6.92
C GLN A 176 34.42 -2.30 -6.96
N LYS A 177 34.20 -1.09 -6.39
CA LYS A 177 35.22 -0.04 -6.35
C LYS A 177 36.30 -0.38 -5.33
N GLU A 178 37.53 0.06 -5.61
CA GLU A 178 38.71 -0.28 -4.80
C GLU A 178 38.63 0.19 -3.33
N ASN A 179 37.82 1.19 -3.03
CA ASN A 179 37.59 1.71 -1.67
C ASN A 179 36.37 1.08 -0.97
N VAL A 180 35.83 -0.03 -1.49
CA VAL A 180 34.65 -0.70 -0.93
C VAL A 180 34.95 -2.16 -0.62
N ASP A 181 34.74 -2.54 0.64
CA ASP A 181 34.82 -3.92 1.10
C ASP A 181 33.43 -4.44 1.49
N VAL A 182 32.97 -5.47 0.80
CA VAL A 182 31.72 -6.17 1.13
C VAL A 182 32.00 -7.39 2.01
N HIS A 183 31.37 -7.42 3.19
CA HIS A 183 31.45 -8.51 4.16
C HIS A 183 30.13 -9.28 4.18
N PHE A 184 30.16 -10.55 3.75
CA PHE A 184 28.98 -11.42 3.80
C PHE A 184 28.79 -12.06 5.18
N THR A 185 28.59 -11.22 6.20
CA THR A 185 28.45 -11.60 7.61
C THR A 185 27.52 -10.64 8.34
N PRO A 186 26.72 -11.08 9.33
CA PRO A 186 25.99 -10.15 10.18
C PRO A 186 26.93 -9.35 11.09
N VAL A 187 26.47 -8.18 11.50
CA VAL A 187 27.09 -7.38 12.57
C VAL A 187 26.63 -7.93 13.93
N THR A 188 27.55 -8.08 14.87
CA THR A 188 27.28 -8.59 16.23
C THR A 188 27.34 -7.51 17.30
N SER A 189 28.25 -6.54 17.18
CA SER A 189 28.38 -5.42 18.13
C SER A 189 29.10 -4.22 17.53
N CYS A 190 28.90 -3.05 18.13
CA CYS A 190 29.75 -1.88 17.92
C CYS A 190 30.72 -1.72 19.09
N THR A 191 31.90 -1.19 18.82
CA THR A 191 32.91 -0.80 19.81
C THR A 191 33.09 0.73 19.77
N GLU A 192 33.98 1.26 20.61
CA GLU A 192 34.40 2.67 20.51
C GLU A 192 35.10 3.01 19.19
N LYS A 193 35.61 2.01 18.46
CA LYS A 193 36.41 2.21 17.25
C LYS A 193 35.69 1.83 15.97
N GLY A 194 34.65 1.00 16.04
CA GLY A 194 33.93 0.57 14.84
C GLY A 194 32.96 -0.57 15.06
N VAL A 195 32.93 -1.49 14.09
CA VAL A 195 31.89 -2.54 13.96
C VAL A 195 32.53 -3.93 13.92
N VAL A 196 31.99 -4.87 14.69
CA VAL A 196 32.44 -6.26 14.75
C VAL A 196 31.44 -7.15 13.98
N GLY A 197 31.94 -7.86 12.97
CA GLY A 197 31.18 -8.90 12.28
C GLY A 197 31.08 -10.18 13.09
N GLU A 198 30.21 -11.10 12.69
CA GLU A 198 30.16 -12.46 13.26
C GLU A 198 31.40 -13.29 12.89
N ASP A 199 32.19 -12.83 11.92
CA ASP A 199 33.54 -13.34 11.65
C ASP A 199 34.54 -13.02 12.78
N GLY A 200 34.14 -12.23 13.78
CA GLY A 200 34.96 -11.82 14.91
C GLY A 200 35.97 -10.73 14.56
N VAL A 201 35.91 -10.18 13.35
CA VAL A 201 36.88 -9.19 12.88
C VAL A 201 36.27 -7.79 13.00
N GLU A 202 36.97 -6.90 13.71
CA GLU A 202 36.60 -5.50 13.86
C GLU A 202 36.99 -4.71 12.61
N ARG A 203 36.10 -3.85 12.11
CA ARG A 203 36.40 -2.82 11.11
C ARG A 203 36.34 -1.47 11.80
N GLU A 204 37.49 -0.81 11.93
CA GLU A 204 37.56 0.54 12.47
C GLU A 204 36.95 1.53 11.46
N VAL A 205 35.97 2.31 11.92
CA VAL A 205 35.24 3.26 11.08
C VAL A 205 34.99 4.55 11.86
N ASP A 206 34.96 5.67 11.15
CA ASP A 206 34.64 6.99 11.72
C ASP A 206 33.13 7.25 11.75
N THR A 207 32.35 6.60 10.89
CA THR A 207 30.89 6.76 10.77
C THR A 207 30.19 5.43 10.53
N ILE A 208 29.05 5.21 11.21
CA ILE A 208 28.17 4.05 11.01
C ILE A 208 26.84 4.52 10.41
N VAL A 209 26.45 3.95 9.27
CA VAL A 209 25.17 4.25 8.60
C VAL A 209 24.23 3.05 8.69
N CYS A 210 23.15 3.21 9.47
CA CYS A 210 22.18 2.15 9.73
C CYS A 210 21.05 2.10 8.69
N ALA A 211 21.26 1.44 7.55
CA ALA A 211 20.22 1.13 6.56
C ALA A 211 19.36 -0.09 6.99
N THR A 212 18.73 0.02 8.16
CA THR A 212 18.23 -1.11 8.97
C THR A 212 16.80 -1.58 8.68
N GLY A 213 16.14 -0.99 7.68
CA GLY A 213 14.73 -1.31 7.41
C GLY A 213 13.79 -0.74 8.47
N PHE A 214 12.69 -1.44 8.76
CA PHE A 214 11.53 -0.91 9.48
C PHE A 214 10.98 -1.92 10.48
N ASP A 215 10.25 -1.42 11.48
CA ASP A 215 9.39 -2.26 12.31
C ASP A 215 8.23 -2.77 11.45
N VAL A 216 8.15 -4.09 11.33
CA VAL A 216 7.21 -4.82 10.48
C VAL A 216 6.23 -5.65 11.31
N SER A 217 6.16 -5.38 12.62
CA SER A 217 5.27 -6.05 13.55
C SER A 217 3.80 -5.65 13.39
N TYR A 218 3.52 -4.61 12.58
CA TYR A 218 2.21 -3.95 12.45
C TYR A 218 1.68 -3.31 13.75
N LYS A 219 2.41 -3.41 14.87
CA LYS A 219 1.98 -2.87 16.16
C LYS A 219 1.91 -1.33 16.09
N PRO A 220 0.76 -0.72 16.43
CA PRO A 220 0.67 0.72 16.49
C PRO A 220 1.68 1.32 17.49
N ARG A 221 2.19 2.52 17.16
CA ARG A 221 3.15 3.26 18.00
C ARG A 221 2.50 3.92 19.23
N PHE A 222 1.17 4.02 19.21
CA PHE A 222 0.34 4.58 20.27
C PHE A 222 -0.77 3.59 20.62
N PRO A 223 -1.40 3.69 21.80
CA PRO A 223 -2.55 2.85 22.15
C PRO A 223 -3.68 3.05 21.14
N LEU A 224 -4.08 1.99 20.46
CA LEU A 224 -5.26 1.96 19.61
C LEU A 224 -6.23 0.96 20.22
N VAL A 225 -7.23 1.47 20.94
CA VAL A 225 -8.11 0.66 21.79
C VAL A 225 -9.52 0.65 21.20
N GLY A 226 -9.94 -0.51 20.70
CA GLY A 226 -11.26 -0.74 20.10
C GLY A 226 -12.34 -1.09 21.13
N LYS A 227 -13.37 -1.79 20.65
CA LYS A 227 -14.49 -2.29 21.47
C LYS A 227 -14.01 -3.11 22.64
N ASN A 228 -14.74 -3.04 23.76
CA ASN A 228 -14.48 -3.83 24.96
C ASN A 228 -13.04 -3.69 25.52
N GLY A 229 -12.34 -2.59 25.20
CA GLY A 229 -10.97 -2.34 25.67
C GLY A 229 -9.89 -3.13 24.94
N VAL A 230 -10.18 -3.71 23.77
CA VAL A 230 -9.19 -4.48 22.99
C VAL A 230 -8.12 -3.54 22.42
N ASP A 231 -6.87 -3.68 22.87
CA ASP A 231 -5.71 -2.96 22.30
C ASP A 231 -5.17 -3.70 21.07
N LEU A 232 -5.06 -3.00 19.93
CA LEU A 232 -4.57 -3.57 18.68
C LEU A 232 -3.14 -4.09 18.80
N LYS A 233 -2.30 -3.42 19.60
CA LYS A 233 -0.91 -3.85 19.82
C LYS A 233 -0.84 -5.23 20.45
N GLU A 234 -1.73 -5.52 21.40
CA GLU A 234 -1.82 -6.84 22.03
C GLU A 234 -2.51 -7.85 21.12
N LYS A 235 -3.57 -7.46 20.40
CA LYS A 235 -4.26 -8.32 19.43
C LYS A 235 -3.31 -8.83 18.34
N TRP A 236 -2.45 -7.96 17.80
CA TRP A 236 -1.47 -8.28 16.77
C TRP A 236 -0.12 -8.75 17.32
N LYS A 237 -0.03 -9.12 18.60
CA LYS A 237 1.24 -9.49 19.23
C LYS A 237 1.93 -10.67 18.57
N VAL A 238 1.13 -11.67 18.16
CA VAL A 238 1.60 -12.94 17.60
C VAL A 238 1.29 -13.02 16.11
N CYS A 239 0.06 -12.71 15.71
CA CYS A 239 -0.40 -12.87 14.33
C CYS A 239 -1.19 -11.64 13.91
N PRO A 240 -0.59 -10.70 13.15
CA PRO A 240 -1.32 -9.57 12.63
C PRO A 240 -2.23 -10.04 11.48
N GLU A 241 -3.54 -9.92 11.68
CA GLU A 241 -4.57 -10.29 10.71
C GLU A 241 -5.59 -9.16 10.58
N SER A 242 -6.15 -9.05 9.38
CA SER A 242 -7.16 -8.03 9.06
C SER A 242 -8.17 -8.56 8.03
N TYR A 243 -9.32 -7.91 7.96
CA TYR A 243 -10.29 -8.11 6.90
C TYR A 243 -9.82 -7.38 5.64
N LEU A 244 -9.46 -8.16 4.62
CA LEU A 244 -9.03 -7.67 3.30
C LEU A 244 -7.91 -6.60 3.35
N GLY A 245 -7.04 -6.59 4.36
CA GLY A 245 -6.00 -5.56 4.46
C GLY A 245 -6.49 -4.16 4.84
N LEU A 246 -7.80 -3.97 5.07
CA LEU A 246 -8.41 -2.65 5.15
C LEU A 246 -9.31 -2.39 6.37
N ALA A 247 -9.73 -3.42 7.13
CA ALA A 247 -10.50 -3.25 8.37
C ALA A 247 -10.14 -4.34 9.39
N ILE A 248 -10.48 -4.14 10.66
CA ILE A 248 -10.03 -5.04 11.75
C ILE A 248 -11.22 -5.35 12.68
N PRO A 249 -11.50 -6.64 12.98
CA PRO A 249 -12.52 -6.98 13.96
C PRO A 249 -12.19 -6.37 15.33
N ASP A 250 -13.22 -5.95 16.06
CA ASP A 250 -13.17 -5.16 17.30
C ASP A 250 -12.77 -3.68 17.15
N PHE A 251 -12.48 -3.20 15.94
CA PHE A 251 -12.11 -1.79 15.67
C PHE A 251 -13.15 -1.15 14.75
N PRO A 252 -14.25 -0.61 15.28
CA PRO A 252 -15.34 -0.09 14.47
C PRO A 252 -14.93 1.20 13.78
N ASN A 253 -15.50 1.45 12.61
CA ASN A 253 -15.25 2.65 11.82
C ASN A 253 -13.75 2.93 11.61
N LEU A 254 -12.92 1.89 11.60
CA LEU A 254 -11.50 1.97 11.30
C LEU A 254 -11.26 1.40 9.92
N LEU A 255 -10.66 2.21 9.04
CA LEU A 255 -10.04 1.71 7.82
C LEU A 255 -8.53 1.85 7.90
N THR A 256 -7.83 0.82 7.43
CA THR A 256 -6.37 0.82 7.32
C THR A 256 -5.94 0.84 5.87
N TYR A 257 -4.95 1.67 5.56
CA TYR A 257 -4.16 1.56 4.34
C TYR A 257 -2.92 0.73 4.68
N ILE A 258 -2.55 -0.21 3.81
CA ILE A 258 -1.36 -1.05 4.00
C ILE A 258 -1.45 -1.84 5.32
N GLY A 259 -2.62 -2.42 5.60
CA GLY A 259 -2.80 -3.35 6.72
C GLY A 259 -2.11 -4.70 6.47
N PRO A 260 -2.19 -5.64 7.43
CA PRO A 260 -1.78 -7.02 7.20
C PRO A 260 -2.57 -7.63 6.04
N THR A 261 -1.91 -8.36 5.13
CA THR A 261 -2.52 -8.97 3.95
C THR A 261 -3.07 -7.93 2.95
N TRP A 262 -2.21 -7.01 2.49
CA TRP A 262 -2.55 -5.91 1.58
C TRP A 262 -1.67 -5.96 0.30
N PRO A 263 -2.10 -5.42 -0.85
CA PRO A 263 -1.31 -5.48 -2.09
C PRO A 263 -0.06 -4.57 -2.09
N VAL A 264 0.98 -4.99 -1.38
CA VAL A 264 2.26 -4.26 -1.24
C VAL A 264 3.29 -4.57 -2.33
N GLU A 265 3.25 -5.76 -2.91
CA GLU A 265 4.16 -6.25 -3.97
C GLU A 265 3.42 -6.85 -5.15
N ASN A 266 2.10 -6.75 -5.14
CA ASN A 266 1.20 -7.43 -6.05
C ASN A 266 1.02 -6.68 -7.39
N GLY A 267 1.89 -5.71 -7.65
CA GLY A 267 1.78 -4.68 -8.68
C GLY A 267 2.09 -3.30 -8.09
N SER A 268 1.61 -2.25 -8.75
CA SER A 268 1.71 -0.88 -8.22
C SER A 268 0.82 -0.72 -7.00
N VAL A 269 1.31 0.02 -6.00
CA VAL A 269 0.57 0.35 -4.78
C VAL A 269 -0.44 1.47 -5.00
N MET A 270 -0.27 2.28 -6.06
CA MET A 270 -1.06 3.50 -6.29
C MET A 270 -2.53 3.19 -6.52
N GLY A 271 -2.82 2.19 -7.36
CA GLY A 271 -4.20 1.76 -7.63
C GLY A 271 -4.94 1.28 -6.38
N PRO A 272 -4.40 0.31 -5.61
CA PRO A 272 -5.00 -0.12 -4.35
C PRO A 272 -5.21 1.00 -3.31
N LEU A 273 -4.28 1.96 -3.17
CA LEU A 273 -4.46 3.13 -2.29
C LEU A 273 -5.67 3.98 -2.72
N HIS A 274 -5.85 4.17 -4.03
CA HIS A 274 -7.02 4.85 -4.57
C HIS A 274 -8.30 4.08 -4.24
N SER A 275 -8.34 2.76 -4.50
CA SER A 275 -9.55 1.97 -4.25
C SER A 275 -9.94 1.89 -2.78
N VAL A 276 -8.99 1.88 -1.82
CA VAL A 276 -9.33 2.01 -0.39
C VAL A 276 -9.94 3.38 -0.08
N SER A 277 -9.53 4.44 -0.79
CA SER A 277 -10.14 5.76 -0.64
C SER A 277 -11.56 5.80 -1.18
N ASP A 278 -11.82 5.19 -2.34
CA ASP A 278 -13.17 5.04 -2.89
C ASP A 278 -14.06 4.19 -1.96
N TYR A 279 -13.51 3.11 -1.39
CA TYR A 279 -14.18 2.30 -0.39
C TYR A 279 -14.59 3.15 0.84
N ALA A 280 -13.66 3.95 1.37
CA ALA A 280 -13.94 4.85 2.49
C ALA A 280 -15.08 5.82 2.17
N VAL A 281 -15.07 6.43 0.98
CA VAL A 281 -16.16 7.33 0.54
C VAL A 281 -17.50 6.60 0.46
N GLN A 282 -17.53 5.35 -0.04
CA GLN A 282 -18.75 4.54 -0.07
C GLN A 282 -19.28 4.24 1.34
N MET A 283 -18.39 3.85 2.27
CA MET A 283 -18.75 3.62 3.67
C MET A 283 -19.32 4.89 4.33
N VAL A 284 -18.65 6.04 4.15
CA VAL A 284 -19.13 7.34 4.68
C VAL A 284 -20.51 7.69 4.12
N LYS A 285 -20.70 7.57 2.81
CA LYS A 285 -22.01 7.83 2.17
C LYS A 285 -23.10 6.92 2.71
N LYS A 286 -22.81 5.62 2.87
CA LYS A 286 -23.77 4.69 3.46
C LYS A 286 -24.09 5.08 4.91
N MET A 287 -23.09 5.44 5.69
CA MET A 287 -23.30 5.86 7.08
C MET A 287 -24.22 7.06 7.18
N GLN A 288 -23.98 8.08 6.36
CA GLN A 288 -24.79 9.30 6.32
C GLN A 288 -26.22 9.04 5.83
N ASN A 289 -26.38 8.20 4.79
CA ASN A 289 -27.68 7.96 4.17
C ASN A 289 -28.57 7.03 4.97
N GLU A 290 -28.01 6.10 5.75
CA GLU A 290 -28.77 5.09 6.50
C GLU A 290 -28.72 5.31 8.02
N ASN A 291 -28.14 6.42 8.49
CA ASN A 291 -28.00 6.75 9.91
C ASN A 291 -27.28 5.64 10.72
N ILE A 292 -26.21 5.11 10.13
CA ILE A 292 -25.37 4.09 10.77
C ILE A 292 -24.45 4.77 11.78
N LYS A 293 -24.42 4.21 12.98
CA LYS A 293 -23.53 4.60 14.08
C LYS A 293 -22.14 3.99 13.91
N SER A 294 -22.09 2.67 13.72
CA SER A 294 -20.82 1.99 13.53
C SER A 294 -20.91 0.75 12.66
N TRP A 295 -19.78 0.37 12.09
CA TRP A 295 -19.59 -0.89 11.40
C TRP A 295 -18.25 -1.51 11.81
N VAL A 296 -18.19 -2.83 11.90
CA VAL A 296 -16.96 -3.58 12.23
C VAL A 296 -16.99 -4.93 11.50
N PRO A 297 -15.89 -5.38 10.88
CA PRO A 297 -15.91 -6.67 10.18
C PRO A 297 -16.07 -7.81 11.17
N LYS A 298 -16.82 -8.83 10.77
CA LYS A 298 -17.02 -10.04 11.59
C LYS A 298 -15.72 -10.83 11.72
N GLN A 299 -15.45 -11.36 12.91
CA GLN A 299 -14.22 -12.11 13.19
C GLN A 299 -14.15 -13.41 12.37
N ASP A 300 -15.23 -14.18 12.30
CA ASP A 300 -15.27 -15.46 11.57
C ASP A 300 -15.07 -15.30 10.04
N ILE A 301 -15.58 -14.21 9.46
CA ILE A 301 -15.35 -13.87 8.05
C ILE A 301 -13.88 -13.46 7.83
N THR A 302 -13.31 -12.70 8.77
CA THR A 302 -11.90 -12.30 8.74
C THR A 302 -10.97 -13.52 8.84
N ASP A 303 -11.29 -14.46 9.72
CA ASP A 303 -10.51 -15.69 9.92
C ASP A 303 -10.53 -16.57 8.66
N GLN A 304 -11.70 -16.72 8.02
CA GLN A 304 -11.84 -17.46 6.75
C GLN A 304 -11.00 -16.84 5.63
N PHE A 305 -11.01 -15.51 5.52
CA PHE A 305 -10.16 -14.80 4.57
C PHE A 305 -8.67 -15.06 4.84
N ASN A 306 -8.20 -14.91 6.09
CA ASN A 306 -6.79 -15.12 6.41
C ASN A 306 -6.36 -16.58 6.24
N ALA A 307 -7.23 -17.55 6.51
CA ALA A 307 -6.99 -18.97 6.20
C ALA A 307 -6.82 -19.20 4.69
N HIS A 308 -7.67 -18.59 3.87
CA HIS A 308 -7.54 -18.64 2.41
C HIS A 308 -6.20 -18.07 1.93
N VAL A 309 -5.78 -16.94 2.50
CA VAL A 309 -4.49 -16.29 2.18
C VAL A 309 -3.33 -17.25 2.46
N GLN A 310 -3.32 -17.89 3.63
CA GLN A 310 -2.24 -18.82 3.99
C GLN A 310 -2.22 -20.07 3.12
N GLU A 311 -3.36 -20.55 2.66
CA GLU A 311 -3.40 -21.62 1.67
C GLU A 311 -2.81 -21.16 0.34
N TRP A 312 -3.25 -20.00 -0.16
CA TRP A 312 -2.78 -19.45 -1.43
C TRP A 312 -1.25 -19.20 -1.44
N VAL A 313 -0.68 -18.71 -0.33
CA VAL A 313 0.77 -18.43 -0.20
C VAL A 313 1.64 -19.65 -0.52
N LYS A 314 1.17 -20.88 -0.27
CA LYS A 314 1.90 -22.13 -0.55
C LYS A 314 2.22 -22.35 -2.03
N HIS A 315 1.56 -21.60 -2.91
CA HIS A 315 1.76 -21.65 -4.37
C HIS A 315 2.64 -20.50 -4.88
N THR A 316 3.23 -19.72 -3.99
CA THR A 316 3.92 -18.48 -4.32
C THR A 316 5.33 -18.44 -3.75
N VAL A 317 6.15 -17.55 -4.31
CA VAL A 317 7.54 -17.33 -3.91
C VAL A 317 7.66 -16.82 -2.48
N TRP A 318 6.57 -16.28 -1.92
CA TRP A 318 6.52 -15.84 -0.53
C TRP A 318 6.54 -17.00 0.46
N LYS A 319 6.40 -18.26 0.01
CA LYS A 319 6.66 -19.43 0.86
C LYS A 319 8.15 -19.73 1.05
N ASP A 320 9.01 -19.23 0.16
CA ASP A 320 10.42 -19.63 0.14
C ASP A 320 11.14 -19.24 1.43
N ASP A 321 12.20 -19.98 1.77
CA ASP A 321 13.06 -19.70 2.91
C ASP A 321 13.96 -18.49 2.63
N CYS A 322 13.40 -17.30 2.85
CA CYS A 322 14.09 -16.03 2.75
C CYS A 322 13.71 -15.13 3.91
N ARG A 323 14.69 -14.37 4.42
CA ARG A 323 14.39 -13.34 5.41
C ARG A 323 13.77 -12.11 4.77
N SER A 324 12.50 -11.86 5.03
CA SER A 324 11.74 -10.77 4.42
C SER A 324 10.84 -10.09 5.43
N TRP A 325 10.52 -8.83 5.19
CA TRP A 325 9.57 -8.09 6.00
C TRP A 325 8.12 -8.54 5.77
N TYR A 326 7.84 -9.26 4.68
CA TYR A 326 6.50 -9.76 4.37
C TYR A 326 6.00 -10.81 5.36
N LYS A 327 6.90 -11.44 6.09
CA LYS A 327 6.64 -12.62 6.90
C LYS A 327 7.29 -12.52 8.26
N ASP A 328 6.72 -13.21 9.22
CA ASP A 328 7.40 -13.51 10.45
C ASP A 328 8.57 -14.46 10.13
N ASN A 329 9.80 -14.05 10.47
CA ASN A 329 11.01 -14.74 10.05
C ASN A 329 11.35 -15.95 10.92
N ASP A 330 10.63 -16.14 12.03
CA ASP A 330 10.82 -17.26 12.96
C ASP A 330 9.80 -18.37 12.67
N THR A 331 8.59 -18.00 12.24
CA THR A 331 7.50 -18.95 11.91
C THR A 331 7.32 -19.17 10.40
N GLY A 332 7.82 -18.28 9.56
CA GLY A 332 7.61 -18.30 8.10
C GLY A 332 6.22 -17.82 7.65
N ARG A 333 5.32 -17.47 8.59
CA ARG A 333 3.96 -17.03 8.28
C ARG A 333 3.96 -15.69 7.53
N VAL A 334 3.33 -15.63 6.37
CA VAL A 334 3.25 -14.42 5.54
C VAL A 334 2.09 -13.55 6.01
N ASN A 335 2.41 -12.32 6.38
CA ASN A 335 1.48 -11.38 7.02
C ASN A 335 1.22 -10.12 6.20
N ALA A 336 2.06 -9.80 5.21
CA ALA A 336 1.95 -8.54 4.48
C ALA A 336 1.20 -8.62 3.14
N VAL A 337 1.17 -9.80 2.51
CA VAL A 337 0.87 -9.93 1.07
C VAL A 337 -0.57 -10.34 0.81
N TRP A 338 -1.24 -9.62 -0.10
CA TRP A 338 -2.57 -9.94 -0.60
C TRP A 338 -2.58 -11.19 -1.53
N PRO A 339 -3.59 -12.07 -1.45
CA PRO A 339 -3.72 -13.27 -2.29
C PRO A 339 -4.26 -12.96 -3.70
N GLY A 340 -3.58 -12.11 -4.46
CA GLY A 340 -3.98 -11.73 -5.81
C GLY A 340 -3.19 -10.54 -6.34
N SER A 341 -3.43 -10.09 -7.57
CA SER A 341 -2.78 -8.87 -8.09
C SER A 341 -3.34 -7.59 -7.44
N SER A 342 -2.64 -6.48 -7.59
CA SER A 342 -3.17 -5.15 -7.24
C SER A 342 -4.48 -4.86 -7.94
N MET A 343 -4.66 -5.30 -9.20
CA MET A 343 -5.93 -5.14 -9.92
C MET A 343 -7.04 -6.04 -9.37
N HIS A 344 -6.71 -7.29 -9.00
CA HIS A 344 -7.65 -8.20 -8.34
C HIS A 344 -8.17 -7.59 -7.04
N TYR A 345 -7.28 -7.02 -6.22
CA TYR A 345 -7.67 -6.32 -4.99
C TYR A 345 -8.67 -5.20 -5.27
N GLN A 346 -8.36 -4.30 -6.22
CA GLN A 346 -9.24 -3.18 -6.57
C GLN A 346 -10.63 -3.65 -6.99
N GLN A 347 -10.72 -4.76 -7.74
CA GLN A 347 -12.01 -5.35 -8.13
C GLN A 347 -12.77 -5.90 -6.92
N VAL A 348 -12.09 -6.67 -6.05
CA VAL A 348 -12.70 -7.27 -4.85
C VAL A 348 -13.26 -6.22 -3.91
N ILE A 349 -12.55 -5.09 -3.74
CA ILE A 349 -12.97 -4.02 -2.84
C ILE A 349 -13.75 -2.90 -3.56
N SER A 350 -14.06 -3.04 -4.85
CA SER A 350 -14.73 -1.97 -5.62
C SER A 350 -16.09 -1.58 -5.02
N GLN A 351 -16.76 -2.52 -4.35
CA GLN A 351 -17.97 -2.28 -3.57
C GLN A 351 -17.82 -2.94 -2.20
N PRO A 352 -18.15 -2.23 -1.10
CA PRO A 352 -18.19 -2.85 0.22
C PRO A 352 -19.19 -4.00 0.30
N ARG A 353 -18.72 -5.16 0.75
CA ARG A 353 -19.53 -6.33 1.10
C ARG A 353 -20.15 -6.14 2.47
N TYR A 354 -21.21 -5.34 2.56
CA TYR A 354 -21.80 -4.93 3.84
C TYR A 354 -22.25 -6.10 4.72
N GLU A 355 -22.59 -7.24 4.12
CA GLU A 355 -22.96 -8.47 4.82
C GLU A 355 -21.83 -9.08 5.66
N ASP A 356 -20.57 -8.73 5.36
CA ASP A 356 -19.39 -9.18 6.09
C ASP A 356 -19.16 -8.37 7.39
N PHE A 357 -19.96 -7.32 7.61
CA PHE A 357 -19.86 -6.41 8.75
C PHE A 357 -21.02 -6.57 9.73
N GLU A 358 -20.75 -6.30 11.00
CA GLU A 358 -21.77 -5.96 11.99
C GLU A 358 -22.03 -4.46 11.93
N ILE A 359 -23.27 -4.08 11.63
CA ILE A 359 -23.69 -2.68 11.49
C ILE A 359 -24.60 -2.31 12.66
N GLN A 360 -24.28 -1.23 13.36
CA GLN A 360 -25.10 -0.63 14.41
C GLN A 360 -25.62 0.73 13.96
N TYR A 361 -26.86 1.04 14.29
CA TYR A 361 -27.54 2.28 13.91
C TYR A 361 -27.66 3.22 15.11
N ASN A 362 -27.78 4.53 14.86
CA ASN A 362 -28.00 5.51 15.93
C ASN A 362 -29.39 5.33 16.57
N ASP A 363 -30.37 4.94 15.78
CA ASP A 363 -31.74 4.69 16.21
C ASP A 363 -32.06 3.20 16.31
N LYS A 364 -32.96 2.84 17.23
CA LYS A 364 -33.49 1.46 17.31
C LYS A 364 -34.29 1.08 16.06
N ASN A 365 -34.95 2.05 15.45
CA ASN A 365 -35.66 1.85 14.19
C ASN A 365 -34.70 2.17 13.04
N ILE A 366 -34.25 1.14 12.33
CA ILE A 366 -33.32 1.28 11.20
C ILE A 366 -33.88 2.14 10.06
N TRP A 367 -35.19 2.41 10.03
CA TRP A 367 -35.83 3.26 9.03
C TRP A 367 -35.91 4.74 9.45
N ALA A 368 -35.37 5.11 10.61
CA ALA A 368 -35.41 6.49 11.10
C ALA A 368 -34.77 7.50 10.14
N PHE A 369 -33.78 7.07 9.34
CA PHE A 369 -33.13 7.90 8.33
C PHE A 369 -34.10 8.43 7.25
N LEU A 370 -35.26 7.79 7.03
CA LEU A 370 -36.28 8.28 6.10
C LEU A 370 -36.87 9.63 6.52
N GLY A 371 -36.78 9.97 7.81
CA GLY A 371 -37.34 11.19 8.36
C GLY A 371 -38.80 11.41 7.94
N MET A 372 -39.08 12.59 7.42
CA MET A 372 -40.40 12.96 6.89
C MET A 372 -40.54 12.73 5.37
N GLY A 373 -39.65 11.93 4.76
CA GLY A 373 -39.71 11.56 3.35
C GLY A 373 -39.35 12.67 2.36
N TYR A 374 -38.55 13.65 2.78
CA TYR A 374 -38.09 14.73 1.90
C TYR A 374 -36.72 14.40 1.30
N THR A 375 -36.58 14.57 -0.02
CA THR A 375 -35.26 14.63 -0.68
C THR A 375 -34.68 16.04 -0.64
N VAL A 376 -33.40 16.18 -1.03
CA VAL A 376 -32.75 17.50 -1.16
C VAL A 376 -33.47 18.36 -2.20
N GLU A 377 -33.87 17.76 -3.32
CA GLU A 377 -34.60 18.41 -4.41
C GLU A 377 -35.97 18.91 -3.93
N ASN A 378 -36.69 18.15 -3.09
CA ASN A 378 -37.95 18.62 -2.51
C ASN A 378 -37.77 19.84 -1.61
N ARG A 379 -36.61 19.99 -0.96
CA ARG A 379 -36.31 21.13 -0.09
C ARG A 379 -35.90 22.37 -0.88
N GLN A 380 -35.17 22.21 -1.97
CA GLN A 380 -34.72 23.29 -2.85
C GLN A 380 -35.85 23.77 -3.78
N GLY A 381 -36.71 22.86 -4.21
CA GLY A 381 -37.82 23.13 -5.13
C GLY A 381 -37.39 23.27 -6.60
N PRO A 382 -38.36 23.29 -7.54
CA PRO A 382 -38.10 23.15 -8.98
C PRO A 382 -37.39 24.36 -9.62
N LYS A 383 -37.14 25.43 -8.86
CA LYS A 383 -36.36 26.59 -9.33
C LYS A 383 -34.85 26.38 -9.16
N GLU A 384 -34.46 25.56 -8.20
CA GLU A 384 -33.07 25.37 -7.77
C GLU A 384 -32.59 23.93 -7.94
N ALA A 385 -33.51 22.98 -8.15
CA ALA A 385 -33.22 21.56 -8.34
C ALA A 385 -34.10 20.92 -9.43
N ASP A 386 -33.62 19.82 -10.02
CA ASP A 386 -34.42 18.95 -10.88
C ASP A 386 -35.29 18.02 -10.01
N CYS A 387 -36.59 18.32 -9.93
CA CYS A 387 -37.56 17.50 -9.18
C CYS A 387 -38.07 16.29 -9.97
N SER A 388 -37.53 16.03 -11.16
CA SER A 388 -37.92 14.93 -12.05
C SER A 388 -36.72 14.26 -12.74
N PRO A 389 -35.64 13.91 -12.01
CA PRO A 389 -34.36 13.51 -12.61
C PRO A 389 -34.42 12.20 -13.44
N TYR A 390 -35.48 11.41 -13.23
CA TYR A 390 -35.77 10.21 -14.00
C TYR A 390 -36.28 10.51 -15.43
N LEU A 391 -36.76 11.74 -15.69
CA LEU A 391 -37.12 12.22 -17.02
C LEU A 391 -35.95 13.00 -17.63
N ASN A 392 -34.99 12.27 -18.19
CA ASN A 392 -33.81 12.87 -18.83
C ASN A 392 -33.64 12.37 -20.27
N ILE A 393 -32.88 13.12 -21.07
CA ILE A 393 -32.67 12.83 -22.50
C ILE A 393 -31.96 11.49 -22.75
N ASN A 394 -31.13 11.03 -21.81
CA ASN A 394 -30.44 9.74 -21.90
C ASN A 394 -31.40 8.55 -21.75
N ASN A 395 -32.57 8.77 -21.14
CA ASN A 395 -33.61 7.75 -20.97
C ASN A 395 -34.58 7.68 -22.17
N ILE A 396 -34.45 8.55 -23.16
CA ILE A 396 -35.29 8.48 -24.37
C ILE A 396 -34.81 7.32 -25.24
N ASP A 397 -35.65 6.29 -25.40
CA ASP A 397 -35.42 5.21 -26.36
C ASP A 397 -35.42 5.79 -27.79
N PRO A 398 -34.31 5.67 -28.54
CA PRO A 398 -34.23 6.17 -29.90
C PRO A 398 -35.29 5.59 -30.85
N LYS A 399 -35.69 4.32 -30.66
CA LYS A 399 -36.71 3.67 -31.49
C LYS A 399 -38.08 4.27 -31.25
N TRP A 400 -38.40 4.53 -29.99
CA TRP A 400 -39.64 5.21 -29.63
C TRP A 400 -39.63 6.63 -30.20
N TYR A 401 -38.53 7.36 -30.05
CA TYR A 401 -38.41 8.73 -30.56
C TYR A 401 -38.59 8.78 -32.08
N GLU A 402 -37.95 7.88 -32.84
CA GLU A 402 -38.13 7.73 -34.28
C GLU A 402 -39.58 7.43 -34.67
N ALA A 403 -40.23 6.50 -33.96
CA ALA A 403 -41.62 6.12 -34.20
C ALA A 403 -42.60 7.30 -33.98
N THR A 404 -42.24 8.27 -33.14
CA THR A 404 -42.98 9.52 -32.97
C THR A 404 -42.67 10.59 -34.02
N GLY A 405 -41.78 10.30 -34.98
CA GLY A 405 -41.30 11.25 -36.01
C GLY A 405 -40.10 12.10 -35.57
N GLY A 406 -39.42 11.72 -34.48
CA GLY A 406 -38.24 12.41 -33.95
C GLY A 406 -36.94 12.10 -34.71
N ASP A 407 -36.00 13.05 -34.70
CA ASP A 407 -34.67 12.90 -35.31
C ASP A 407 -33.70 12.16 -34.38
N VAL A 408 -33.44 10.89 -34.68
CA VAL A 408 -32.55 10.02 -33.90
C VAL A 408 -31.11 10.49 -33.89
N ASN A 409 -30.62 11.11 -34.97
CA ASN A 409 -29.24 11.58 -35.02
C ASN A 409 -29.04 12.75 -34.07
N ARG A 410 -29.99 13.70 -34.07
CA ARG A 410 -30.00 14.81 -33.12
C ARG A 410 -30.11 14.34 -31.67
N LEU A 411 -30.95 13.33 -31.40
CA LEU A 411 -31.06 12.75 -30.06
C LEU A 411 -29.71 12.19 -29.58
N LYS A 412 -29.03 11.39 -30.42
CA LYS A 412 -27.73 10.79 -30.09
C LYS A 412 -26.63 11.84 -29.88
N GLU A 413 -26.60 12.90 -30.67
CA GLU A 413 -25.67 14.01 -30.47
C GLU A 413 -25.85 14.65 -29.08
N GLN A 414 -27.10 14.91 -28.68
CA GLN A 414 -27.40 15.51 -27.39
C GLN A 414 -27.11 14.55 -26.22
N GLN A 415 -27.38 13.25 -26.37
CA GLN A 415 -27.01 12.23 -25.37
C GLN A 415 -25.48 12.15 -25.17
N ASN A 416 -24.71 12.20 -26.26
CA ASN A 416 -23.24 12.17 -26.19
C ASN A 416 -22.66 13.43 -25.53
N HIS A 417 -23.26 14.60 -25.75
CA HIS A 417 -22.84 15.84 -25.09
C HIS A 417 -23.11 15.85 -23.58
N VAL A 418 -24.19 15.22 -23.13
CA VAL A 418 -24.51 15.09 -21.71
C VAL A 418 -23.54 14.13 -21.02
N ASN A 419 -23.18 13.02 -21.66
CA ASN A 419 -22.23 12.05 -21.09
C ASN A 419 -20.76 12.53 -21.09
N ALA A 420 -20.45 13.60 -21.81
CA ALA A 420 -19.12 14.21 -21.87
C ALA A 420 -18.92 15.34 -20.84
N ARG A 421 -19.97 15.72 -20.10
CA ARG A 421 -19.93 16.62 -18.94
C ARG A 421 -20.06 15.80 -17.67
#